data_AF-A0A2D7GYS4-F1
#
_entry.id   AF-A0A2D7GYS4-F1
#
_cell.length_a   1.000
_cell.length_b   1.000
_cell.length_c   1.000
_cell.angle_alpha   90.00
_cell.angle_beta   90.00
_cell.angle_gamma   90.00
#
_symmetry.space_group_name_H-M   'P 1'
#
loop_
_entity.id
_entity.type
_entity.pdbx_description
1 polymer ?
#
loop_
_entity_poly.entity_id
_entity_poly.type
_entity_poly.pdbx_seq_one_letter_code
_entity_poly.pdbx_strand_id
1 'polypeptide(L)'
;MDQDRLKDIQTADLSDSQVNEDFVHWLKTKGPSYLLIVMIVIVSYLFFVRYQQGETAHRAEAWIAYLEAQASGLPASHEDVAKSYADVDSIEALGLLSAGDAYLKSIVTGLAIGSNADITTPLAEEDKTFYLEKADNLYSMVVQLDDNTPASALITISALNGRAAIAEATGDVVTAQGYYNNVIARISDQYPALANQAQSRIDTLGALTSAILLPTDAEVSARNAQIVPRETAPTNTSIDGLSDLTNSDDQ
;
A
#
# COMPACT_ATOMS: atom_id res chain seq x y z
N MET A 1 -50.45 47.58 49.76
CA MET A 1 -49.48 46.76 49.02
C MET A 1 -48.42 46.37 50.03
N ASP A 2 -48.46 45.14 50.58
CA ASP A 2 -47.32 44.52 51.31
C ASP A 2 -47.67 43.19 52.01
N GLN A 3 -48.95 42.80 52.12
CA GLN A 3 -49.29 41.49 52.72
C GLN A 3 -49.21 40.32 51.74
N ASP A 4 -49.45 40.55 50.45
CA ASP A 4 -49.41 39.47 49.44
C ASP A 4 -47.97 39.05 49.09
N ARG A 5 -47.01 39.98 49.13
CA ARG A 5 -45.58 39.64 48.92
C ARG A 5 -44.93 38.94 50.13
N LEU A 6 -45.41 39.21 51.35
CA LEU A 6 -44.89 38.55 52.56
C LEU A 6 -45.37 37.10 52.70
N LYS A 7 -46.52 36.75 52.11
CA LYS A 7 -47.02 35.37 52.08
C LYS A 7 -46.21 34.48 51.13
N ASP A 8 -45.87 34.98 49.94
CA ASP A 8 -45.08 34.21 48.96
C ASP A 8 -43.64 33.93 49.43
N ILE A 9 -43.03 34.86 50.19
CA ILE A 9 -41.67 34.69 50.72
C ILE A 9 -41.62 33.63 51.84
N GLN A 10 -42.66 33.52 52.69
CA GLN A 10 -42.71 32.49 53.73
C GLN A 10 -43.01 31.08 53.19
N THR A 11 -43.77 30.97 52.11
CA THR A 11 -44.02 29.66 51.48
C THR A 11 -42.87 29.16 50.62
N ALA A 12 -42.04 30.04 50.06
CA ALA A 12 -40.82 29.66 49.37
C ALA A 12 -39.76 29.08 50.33
N ASP A 13 -39.55 29.70 51.49
CA ASP A 13 -38.53 29.27 52.48
C ASP A 13 -38.88 27.93 53.16
N LEU A 14 -40.17 27.67 53.44
CA LEU A 14 -40.63 26.42 54.03
C LEU A 14 -40.67 25.25 53.03
N SER A 15 -40.93 25.51 51.75
CA SER A 15 -40.92 24.47 50.71
C SER A 15 -39.50 24.07 50.29
N ASP A 16 -38.56 25.02 50.20
CA ASP A 16 -37.15 24.72 49.90
C ASP A 16 -36.47 23.94 51.05
N SER A 17 -36.81 24.26 52.30
CA SER A 17 -36.33 23.53 53.48
C SER A 17 -36.85 22.09 53.55
N GLN A 18 -38.13 21.85 53.22
CA GLN A 18 -38.69 20.50 53.15
C GLN A 18 -38.11 19.67 52.01
N VAL A 19 -37.87 20.27 50.83
CA VAL A 19 -37.21 19.60 49.70
C VAL A 19 -35.79 19.14 50.08
N ASN A 20 -35.06 19.94 50.86
CA ASN A 20 -33.73 19.58 51.33
C ASN A 20 -33.75 18.48 52.42
N GLU A 21 -34.68 18.54 53.38
CA GLU A 21 -34.83 17.48 54.40
C GLU A 21 -35.28 16.15 53.79
N ASP A 22 -36.19 16.17 52.82
CA ASP A 22 -36.62 14.99 52.08
C ASP A 22 -35.50 14.40 51.23
N PHE A 23 -34.66 15.24 50.59
CA PHE A 23 -33.47 14.79 49.88
C PHE A 23 -32.47 14.13 50.83
N VAL A 24 -32.21 14.72 52.00
CA VAL A 24 -31.29 14.17 53.01
C VAL A 24 -31.83 12.88 53.62
N HIS A 25 -33.14 12.79 53.87
CA HIS A 25 -33.77 11.58 54.40
C HIS A 25 -33.76 10.45 53.36
N TRP A 26 -34.03 10.77 52.09
CA TRP A 26 -33.89 9.84 50.97
C TRP A 26 -32.44 9.39 50.79
N LEU A 27 -31.47 10.31 50.86
CA LEU A 27 -30.04 10.01 50.75
C LEU A 27 -29.57 9.07 51.88
N LYS A 28 -30.09 9.24 53.11
CA LYS A 28 -29.74 8.35 54.23
C LYS A 28 -30.42 6.97 54.12
N THR A 29 -31.64 6.91 53.60
CA THR A 29 -32.46 5.69 53.63
C THR A 29 -32.29 4.83 52.37
N LYS A 30 -32.13 5.46 51.22
CA LYS A 30 -32.04 4.83 49.89
C LYS A 30 -30.74 5.20 49.15
N GLY A 31 -30.10 6.29 49.54
CA GLY A 31 -28.89 6.80 48.88
C GLY A 31 -27.75 5.80 48.77
N PRO A 32 -27.40 4.97 49.78
CA PRO A 32 -26.32 4.00 49.63
C PRO A 32 -26.58 2.97 48.51
N SER A 33 -27.81 2.47 48.38
CA SER A 33 -28.16 1.50 47.33
C SER A 33 -28.20 2.12 45.94
N TYR A 34 -28.76 3.33 45.79
CA TYR A 34 -28.78 4.02 44.50
C TYR A 34 -27.39 4.50 44.08
N LEU A 35 -26.58 5.03 45.02
CA LEU A 35 -25.19 5.39 44.75
C LEU A 35 -24.37 4.17 44.33
N LEU A 36 -24.59 3.00 44.93
CA LEU A 36 -23.93 1.77 44.53
C LEU A 36 -24.31 1.34 43.11
N ILE A 37 -25.59 1.43 42.73
CA ILE A 37 -26.03 1.17 41.35
C ILE A 37 -25.39 2.14 40.37
N VAL A 38 -25.40 3.45 40.67
CA VAL A 38 -24.77 4.48 39.83
C VAL A 38 -23.26 4.22 39.71
N MET A 39 -22.60 3.82 40.80
CA MET A 39 -21.18 3.50 40.81
C MET A 39 -20.87 2.29 39.92
N ILE A 40 -21.68 1.23 39.98
CA ILE A 40 -21.57 0.07 39.07
C ILE A 40 -21.70 0.52 37.61
N VAL A 41 -22.69 1.36 37.29
CA VAL A 41 -22.89 1.87 35.92
C VAL A 41 -21.65 2.65 35.44
N ILE A 42 -21.09 3.51 36.29
CA ILE A 42 -19.87 4.27 35.96
C ILE A 42 -18.68 3.33 35.74
N VAL A 43 -18.47 2.33 36.62
CA VAL A 43 -17.38 1.37 36.46
C VAL A 43 -17.53 0.54 35.19
N SER A 44 -18.72 0.04 34.89
CA SER A 44 -19.00 -0.68 33.66
C SER A 44 -18.75 0.19 32.42
N TYR A 45 -19.14 1.46 32.46
CA TYR A 45 -18.87 2.41 31.38
C TYR A 45 -17.37 2.68 31.21
N LEU A 46 -16.63 2.95 32.30
CA LEU A 46 -15.19 3.18 32.25
C LEU A 46 -14.44 1.96 31.75
N PHE A 47 -14.86 0.75 32.15
CA PHE A 47 -14.30 -0.49 31.64
C PHE A 47 -14.51 -0.62 30.12
N PHE A 48 -15.72 -0.36 29.64
CA PHE A 48 -16.05 -0.40 28.21
C PHE A 48 -15.22 0.61 27.40
N VAL A 49 -15.08 1.85 27.89
CA VAL A 49 -14.25 2.87 27.25
C VAL A 49 -12.78 2.45 27.23
N ARG A 50 -12.24 1.93 28.34
CA ARG A 50 -10.85 1.45 28.43
C ARG A 50 -10.60 0.28 27.47
N TYR A 51 -11.57 -0.62 27.34
CA TYR A 51 -11.51 -1.76 26.43
C TYR A 51 -11.45 -1.30 24.97
N GLN A 52 -12.37 -0.42 24.54
CA GLN A 52 -12.35 0.14 23.18
C GLN A 52 -11.05 0.91 22.89
N GLN A 53 -10.57 1.72 23.85
CA GLN A 53 -9.30 2.42 23.71
C GLN A 53 -8.14 1.45 23.50
N GLY A 54 -8.15 0.29 24.17
CA GLY A 54 -7.16 -0.77 23.98
C GLY A 54 -7.12 -1.32 22.56
N GLU A 55 -8.27 -1.70 22.00
CA GLU A 55 -8.34 -2.20 20.62
C GLU A 55 -7.92 -1.14 19.59
N THR A 56 -8.33 0.12 19.78
CA THR A 56 -7.90 1.20 18.89
C THR A 56 -6.40 1.48 18.99
N ALA A 57 -5.83 1.40 20.20
CA ALA A 57 -4.39 1.59 20.41
C ALA A 57 -3.58 0.47 19.77
N HIS A 58 -4.01 -0.79 19.93
CA HIS A 58 -3.34 -1.94 19.32
C HIS A 58 -3.36 -1.87 17.79
N ARG A 59 -4.51 -1.52 17.20
CA ARG A 59 -4.61 -1.28 15.75
C ARG A 59 -3.69 -0.16 15.28
N ALA A 60 -3.63 0.95 16.03
CA ALA A 60 -2.73 2.05 15.70
C ALA A 60 -1.26 1.63 15.76
N GLU A 61 -0.87 0.86 16.79
CA GLU A 61 0.48 0.30 16.93
C GLU A 61 0.84 -0.61 15.75
N ALA A 62 -0.07 -1.48 15.32
CA ALA A 62 0.13 -2.35 14.15
C ALA A 62 0.42 -1.55 12.87
N TRP A 63 -0.36 -0.51 12.60
CA TRP A 63 -0.16 0.36 11.43
C TRP A 63 1.14 1.17 11.53
N ILE A 64 1.52 1.65 12.72
CA ILE A 64 2.80 2.33 12.94
C ILE A 64 3.96 1.36 12.66
N ALA A 65 3.91 0.15 13.21
CA ALA A 65 4.93 -0.86 12.98
C ALA A 65 5.06 -1.23 11.50
N TYR A 66 3.94 -1.32 10.77
CA TYR A 66 3.96 -1.53 9.33
C TYR A 66 4.64 -0.39 8.56
N LEU A 67 4.36 0.86 8.92
CA LEU A 67 5.02 2.03 8.30
C LEU A 67 6.52 2.08 8.60
N GLU A 68 6.92 1.69 9.82
CA GLU A 68 8.33 1.56 10.20
C GLU A 68 9.04 0.46 9.39
N ALA A 69 8.37 -0.70 9.21
CA ALA A 69 8.88 -1.76 8.35
C ALA A 69 9.06 -1.27 6.90
N GLN A 70 8.09 -0.52 6.37
CA GLN A 70 8.16 0.06 5.02
C GLN A 70 9.32 1.05 4.88
N ALA A 71 9.59 1.85 5.91
CA ALA A 71 10.73 2.76 5.92
C ALA A 71 12.08 2.02 5.93
N SER A 72 12.14 0.86 6.60
CA SER A 72 13.35 0.01 6.59
C SER A 72 13.59 -0.65 5.22
N GLY A 73 12.52 -0.98 4.49
CA GLY A 73 12.58 -1.70 3.22
C GLY A 73 13.10 -3.14 3.33
N LEU A 74 13.25 -3.67 4.56
CA LEU A 74 13.75 -5.01 4.81
C LEU A 74 12.57 -6.00 4.80
N PRO A 75 12.64 -7.10 4.01
CA PRO A 75 11.59 -8.12 4.00
C PRO A 75 11.33 -8.72 5.38
N ALA A 76 12.38 -8.96 6.17
CA ALA A 76 12.26 -9.53 7.52
C ALA A 76 11.40 -8.65 8.44
N SER A 77 11.56 -7.32 8.39
CA SER A 77 10.73 -6.40 9.17
C SER A 77 9.25 -6.54 8.82
N HIS A 78 8.94 -6.71 7.53
CA HIS A 78 7.56 -6.92 7.08
C HIS A 78 7.00 -8.30 7.48
N GLU A 79 7.80 -9.36 7.42
CA GLU A 79 7.42 -10.70 7.91
C GLU A 79 7.15 -10.69 9.41
N ASP A 80 7.95 -9.98 10.19
CA ASP A 80 7.78 -9.86 11.64
C ASP A 80 6.51 -9.08 12.00
N VAL A 81 6.22 -7.98 11.29
CA VAL A 81 4.97 -7.24 11.45
C VAL A 81 3.76 -8.11 11.08
N ALA A 82 3.83 -8.85 9.98
CA ALA A 82 2.75 -9.74 9.55
C ALA A 82 2.41 -10.77 10.63
N LYS A 83 3.43 -11.40 11.23
CA LYS A 83 3.24 -12.39 12.30
C LYS A 83 2.75 -11.77 13.61
N SER A 84 3.26 -10.59 13.95
CA SER A 84 2.98 -9.94 15.24
C SER A 84 1.59 -9.33 15.32
N TYR A 85 1.01 -8.95 14.18
CA TYR A 85 -0.29 -8.29 14.07
C TYR A 85 -1.21 -9.02 13.10
N ALA A 86 -1.18 -10.35 13.11
CA ALA A 86 -1.98 -11.17 12.22
C ALA A 86 -3.50 -11.02 12.45
N ASP A 87 -3.88 -10.62 13.66
CA ASP A 87 -5.25 -10.37 14.08
C ASP A 87 -5.78 -8.98 13.70
N VAL A 88 -4.92 -8.11 13.15
CA VAL A 88 -5.26 -6.71 12.85
C VAL A 88 -5.52 -6.50 11.36
N ASP A 89 -6.80 -6.32 11.02
CA ASP A 89 -7.27 -5.91 9.68
C ASP A 89 -6.62 -6.73 8.54
N SER A 90 -5.86 -6.08 7.66
CA SER A 90 -5.13 -6.74 6.55
C SER A 90 -3.61 -6.69 6.73
N ILE A 91 -3.12 -6.41 7.95
CA ILE A 91 -1.69 -6.22 8.22
C ILE A 91 -0.88 -7.47 7.90
N GLU A 92 -1.40 -8.67 8.19
CA GLU A 92 -0.75 -9.93 7.83
C GLU A 92 -0.49 -10.01 6.33
N ALA A 93 -1.56 -9.87 5.54
CA ALA A 93 -1.50 -10.00 4.09
C ALA A 93 -0.64 -8.88 3.46
N LEU A 94 -0.72 -7.65 3.96
CA LEU A 94 0.09 -6.52 3.50
C LEU A 94 1.58 -6.69 3.84
N GLY A 95 1.90 -7.18 5.03
CA GLY A 95 3.28 -7.46 5.44
C GLY A 95 3.89 -8.57 4.59
N LEU A 96 3.18 -9.69 4.41
CA LEU A 96 3.63 -10.79 3.55
C LEU A 96 3.81 -10.33 2.09
N LEU A 97 2.85 -9.57 1.55
CA LEU A 97 2.92 -9.01 0.20
C LEU A 97 4.16 -8.09 0.05
N SER A 98 4.35 -7.16 0.97
CA SER A 98 5.46 -6.21 0.95
C SER A 98 6.82 -6.91 1.08
N ALA A 99 6.90 -7.97 1.90
CA ALA A 99 8.10 -8.79 2.00
C ALA A 99 8.41 -9.50 0.66
N GLY A 100 7.39 -10.09 0.02
CA GLY A 100 7.52 -10.70 -1.30
C GLY A 100 7.97 -9.71 -2.36
N ASP A 101 7.36 -8.52 -2.39
CA ASP A 101 7.70 -7.42 -3.30
C ASP A 101 9.15 -6.95 -3.11
N ALA A 102 9.63 -6.90 -1.87
CA ALA A 102 11.00 -6.50 -1.56
C ALA A 102 12.04 -7.51 -2.11
N TYR A 103 11.78 -8.82 -1.98
CA TYR A 103 12.61 -9.86 -2.60
C TYR A 103 12.56 -9.78 -4.14
N LEU A 104 11.37 -9.63 -4.73
CA LEU A 104 11.23 -9.52 -6.18
C LEU A 104 11.92 -8.26 -6.72
N LYS A 105 11.81 -7.13 -6.02
CA LYS A 105 12.49 -5.88 -6.36
C LYS A 105 14.00 -6.06 -6.36
N SER A 106 14.57 -6.79 -5.40
CA SER A 106 16.00 -7.10 -5.36
C SER A 106 16.48 -7.86 -6.61
N ILE A 107 15.67 -8.81 -7.10
CA ILE A 107 15.96 -9.55 -8.33
C ILE A 107 15.89 -8.63 -9.56
N VAL A 108 14.86 -7.78 -9.64
CA VAL A 108 14.67 -6.84 -10.76
C VAL A 108 15.79 -5.80 -10.83
N THR A 109 16.24 -5.29 -9.69
CA THR A 109 17.32 -4.28 -9.65
C THR A 109 18.71 -4.90 -9.71
N GLY A 110 18.84 -6.21 -9.47
CA GLY A 110 20.13 -6.89 -9.35
C GLY A 110 20.92 -6.47 -8.11
N LEU A 111 20.26 -5.92 -7.10
CA LEU A 111 20.87 -5.44 -5.86
C LEU A 111 20.41 -6.28 -4.69
N ALA A 112 21.33 -6.70 -3.81
CA ALA A 112 21.01 -7.46 -2.61
C ALA A 112 20.14 -6.65 -1.65
N ILE A 113 19.34 -7.35 -0.84
CA ILE A 113 18.51 -6.74 0.21
C ILE A 113 19.39 -5.93 1.18
N GLY A 114 18.91 -4.75 1.57
CA GLY A 114 19.65 -3.79 2.39
C GLY A 114 20.54 -2.82 1.60
N SER A 115 20.64 -2.99 0.28
CA SER A 115 21.27 -1.98 -0.59
C SER A 115 20.50 -0.65 -0.53
N ASN A 116 21.24 0.46 -0.51
CA ASN A 116 20.70 1.82 -0.47
C ASN A 116 21.58 2.77 -1.31
N ALA A 117 21.30 4.06 -1.25
CA ALA A 117 22.02 5.07 -2.04
C ALA A 117 23.53 5.13 -1.74
N ASP A 118 23.94 4.78 -0.53
CA ASP A 118 25.33 4.84 -0.07
C ASP A 118 26.05 3.48 -0.20
N ILE A 119 25.29 2.39 -0.14
CA ILE A 119 25.81 1.01 -0.17
C ILE A 119 25.09 0.23 -1.26
N THR A 120 25.77 0.03 -2.39
CA THR A 120 25.27 -0.77 -3.51
C THR A 120 25.94 -2.15 -3.47
N THR A 121 25.22 -3.15 -2.99
CA THR A 121 25.70 -4.54 -2.98
C THR A 121 25.04 -5.30 -4.13
N PRO A 122 25.80 -5.85 -5.09
CA PRO A 122 25.21 -6.63 -6.18
C PRO A 122 24.61 -7.93 -5.63
N LEU A 123 23.48 -8.34 -6.21
CA LEU A 123 22.85 -9.62 -5.90
C LEU A 123 23.67 -10.76 -6.50
N ALA A 124 24.08 -11.73 -5.68
CA ALA A 124 24.77 -12.91 -6.17
C ALA A 124 23.81 -13.82 -6.97
N GLU A 125 24.31 -14.52 -7.98
CA GLU A 125 23.50 -15.45 -8.79
C GLU A 125 22.88 -16.57 -7.93
N GLU A 126 23.60 -17.04 -6.92
CA GLU A 126 23.14 -18.07 -5.99
C GLU A 126 21.93 -17.60 -5.15
N ASP A 127 21.89 -16.31 -4.79
CA ASP A 127 20.82 -15.73 -3.97
C ASP A 127 19.52 -15.51 -4.77
N LYS A 128 19.60 -15.39 -6.11
CA LYS A 128 18.42 -15.13 -6.95
C LYS A 128 17.38 -16.23 -6.83
N THR A 129 17.81 -17.49 -6.86
CA THR A 129 16.91 -18.65 -6.74
C THR A 129 16.24 -18.64 -5.37
N PHE A 130 17.02 -18.44 -4.31
CA PHE A 130 16.50 -18.33 -2.95
C PHE A 130 15.49 -17.18 -2.80
N TYR A 131 15.75 -16.01 -3.40
CA TYR A 131 14.83 -14.87 -3.34
C TYR A 131 13.54 -15.12 -4.14
N LEU A 132 13.62 -15.77 -5.30
CA LEU A 132 12.44 -16.15 -6.08
C LEU A 132 11.56 -17.13 -5.30
N GLU A 133 12.15 -18.17 -4.71
CA GLU A 133 11.43 -19.15 -3.89
C GLU A 133 10.80 -18.51 -2.65
N LYS A 134 11.55 -17.63 -1.96
CA LYS A 134 11.07 -16.91 -0.78
C LYS A 134 9.91 -15.98 -1.14
N ALA A 135 10.00 -15.26 -2.25
CA ALA A 135 8.93 -14.40 -2.75
C ALA A 135 7.68 -15.21 -3.12
N ASP A 136 7.81 -16.33 -3.84
CA ASP A 136 6.65 -17.18 -4.20
C ASP A 136 5.96 -17.74 -2.96
N ASN A 137 6.74 -18.17 -1.95
CA ASN A 137 6.18 -18.66 -0.69
C ASN A 137 5.34 -17.58 0.01
N LEU A 138 5.87 -16.36 0.13
CA LEU A 138 5.18 -15.23 0.76
C LEU A 138 3.90 -14.86 -0.01
N TYR A 139 3.96 -14.76 -1.34
CA TYR A 139 2.76 -14.51 -2.14
C TYR A 139 1.74 -15.65 -2.03
N SER A 140 2.19 -16.90 -1.99
CA SER A 140 1.30 -18.06 -1.78
C SER A 140 0.56 -17.97 -0.44
N MET A 141 1.24 -17.52 0.62
CA MET A 141 0.59 -17.28 1.92
C MET A 141 -0.46 -16.17 1.83
N VAL A 142 -0.18 -15.06 1.12
CA VAL A 142 -1.18 -14.00 0.89
C VAL A 142 -2.42 -14.54 0.17
N VAL A 143 -2.24 -15.37 -0.86
CA VAL A 143 -3.36 -15.99 -1.58
C VAL A 143 -4.16 -16.94 -0.67
N GLN A 144 -3.51 -17.63 0.26
CA GLN A 144 -4.18 -18.49 1.25
C GLN A 144 -5.01 -17.70 2.28
N LEU A 145 -4.66 -16.43 2.53
CA LEU A 145 -5.42 -15.53 3.39
C LEU A 145 -6.63 -14.90 2.69
N ASP A 146 -6.84 -15.14 1.40
CA ASP A 146 -7.97 -14.59 0.66
C ASP A 146 -9.30 -15.12 1.20
N ASP A 147 -10.08 -14.23 1.83
CA ASP A 147 -11.41 -14.52 2.35
C ASP A 147 -12.52 -14.34 1.30
N ASN A 148 -12.16 -14.09 0.03
CA ASN A 148 -13.06 -13.82 -1.08
C ASN A 148 -13.89 -12.52 -0.95
N THR A 149 -13.59 -11.66 0.01
CA THR A 149 -14.27 -10.36 0.13
C THR A 149 -13.73 -9.35 -0.88
N PRO A 150 -14.49 -8.28 -1.21
CA PRO A 150 -13.96 -7.19 -2.01
C PRO A 150 -12.74 -6.49 -1.40
N ALA A 151 -12.64 -6.47 -0.06
CA ALA A 151 -11.55 -5.80 0.65
C ALA A 151 -10.19 -6.49 0.45
N SER A 152 -10.17 -7.82 0.44
CA SER A 152 -8.96 -8.63 0.20
C SER A 152 -8.58 -8.73 -1.27
N ALA A 153 -9.53 -8.52 -2.19
CA ALA A 153 -9.35 -8.78 -3.63
C ALA A 153 -8.09 -8.14 -4.22
N LEU A 154 -7.83 -6.85 -3.93
CA LEU A 154 -6.67 -6.15 -4.48
C LEU A 154 -5.33 -6.67 -3.95
N ILE A 155 -5.29 -7.10 -2.68
CA ILE A 155 -4.08 -7.68 -2.06
C ILE A 155 -3.82 -9.06 -2.67
N THR A 156 -4.85 -9.89 -2.79
CA THR A 156 -4.76 -11.23 -3.37
C THR A 156 -4.33 -11.20 -4.83
N ILE A 157 -4.90 -10.33 -5.67
CA ILE A 157 -4.48 -10.25 -7.07
C ILE A 157 -3.04 -9.73 -7.22
N SER A 158 -2.59 -8.86 -6.30
CA SER A 158 -1.22 -8.38 -6.32
C SER A 158 -0.25 -9.54 -6.06
N ALA A 159 -0.57 -10.39 -5.09
CA ALA A 159 0.17 -11.61 -4.84
C ALA A 159 0.13 -12.59 -6.02
N LEU A 160 -1.04 -12.84 -6.62
CA LEU A 160 -1.16 -13.69 -7.81
C LEU A 160 -0.32 -13.18 -9.00
N ASN A 161 -0.31 -11.86 -9.23
CA ASN A 161 0.53 -11.25 -10.26
C ASN A 161 2.03 -11.39 -9.92
N GLY A 162 2.41 -11.28 -8.65
CA GLY A 162 3.78 -11.55 -8.19
C GLY A 162 4.22 -12.98 -8.49
N ARG A 163 3.36 -13.97 -8.21
CA ARG A 163 3.61 -15.39 -8.55
C ARG A 163 3.68 -15.63 -10.05
N ALA A 164 2.82 -14.96 -10.82
CA ALA A 164 2.87 -15.00 -12.28
C ALA A 164 4.20 -14.46 -12.82
N ALA A 165 4.68 -13.34 -12.29
CA ALA A 165 5.97 -12.77 -12.67
C ALA A 165 7.16 -13.68 -12.33
N ILE A 166 7.11 -14.39 -11.20
CA ILE A 166 8.13 -15.39 -10.83
C ILE A 166 8.11 -16.57 -11.82
N ALA A 167 6.92 -17.07 -12.16
CA ALA A 167 6.78 -18.13 -13.16
C ALA A 167 7.26 -17.68 -14.55
N GLU A 168 6.98 -16.45 -14.96
CA GLU A 168 7.53 -15.86 -16.19
C GLU A 168 9.06 -15.78 -16.16
N ALA A 169 9.63 -15.30 -15.06
CA ALA A 169 11.09 -15.15 -14.91
C ALA A 169 11.83 -16.49 -14.95
N THR A 170 11.18 -17.58 -14.55
CA THR A 170 11.72 -18.95 -14.60
C THR A 170 11.40 -19.69 -15.89
N GLY A 171 10.65 -19.06 -16.82
CA GLY A 171 10.25 -19.65 -18.10
C GLY A 171 9.07 -20.62 -18.01
N ASP A 172 8.43 -20.76 -16.85
CA ASP A 172 7.23 -21.58 -16.68
C ASP A 172 5.96 -20.83 -17.11
N VAL A 173 5.79 -20.76 -18.43
CA VAL A 173 4.66 -20.07 -19.07
C VAL A 173 3.30 -20.69 -18.69
N VAL A 174 3.25 -22.01 -18.48
CA VAL A 174 1.99 -22.70 -18.15
C VAL A 174 1.52 -22.30 -16.76
N THR A 175 2.43 -22.29 -15.79
CA THR A 175 2.12 -21.86 -14.42
C THR A 175 1.80 -20.37 -14.38
N ALA A 176 2.52 -19.52 -15.12
CA ALA A 176 2.22 -18.09 -15.23
C ALA A 176 0.81 -17.84 -15.75
N GLN A 177 0.41 -18.53 -16.83
CA GLN A 177 -0.94 -18.45 -17.38
C GLN A 177 -2.00 -18.88 -16.35
N GLY A 178 -1.73 -19.94 -15.59
CA GLY A 178 -2.60 -20.38 -14.49
C GLY A 178 -2.87 -19.28 -13.47
N TYR A 179 -1.84 -18.56 -13.04
CA TYR A 179 -2.00 -17.46 -12.09
C TYR A 179 -2.79 -16.28 -12.66
N TYR A 180 -2.58 -15.89 -13.92
CA TYR A 180 -3.39 -14.82 -14.53
C TYR A 180 -4.85 -15.22 -14.72
N ASN A 181 -5.14 -16.48 -15.04
CA ASN A 181 -6.52 -16.98 -15.07
C ASN A 181 -7.18 -16.85 -13.69
N ASN A 182 -6.46 -17.14 -12.61
CA ASN A 182 -6.95 -16.93 -11.26
C ASN A 182 -7.20 -15.45 -10.94
N VAL A 183 -6.34 -14.54 -11.43
CA VAL A 183 -6.58 -13.09 -11.33
C VAL A 183 -7.90 -12.73 -12.03
N ILE A 184 -8.08 -13.11 -13.30
CA ILE A 184 -9.29 -12.79 -14.06
C ILE A 184 -10.54 -13.30 -13.35
N ALA A 185 -10.51 -14.56 -12.89
CA ALA A 185 -11.62 -15.17 -12.16
C ALA A 185 -11.96 -14.43 -10.85
N ARG A 186 -10.96 -13.84 -10.17
CA ARG A 186 -11.15 -13.16 -8.89
C ARG A 186 -11.77 -11.77 -9.03
N ILE A 187 -11.55 -11.07 -10.15
CA ILE A 187 -11.82 -9.63 -10.27
C ILE A 187 -12.62 -9.17 -11.50
N SER A 188 -13.01 -10.08 -12.41
CA SER A 188 -13.74 -9.73 -13.64
C SER A 188 -14.93 -8.79 -13.41
N ASP A 189 -15.68 -9.03 -12.33
CA ASP A 189 -16.94 -8.35 -12.08
C ASP A 189 -16.73 -6.99 -11.38
N GLN A 190 -15.66 -6.86 -10.60
CA GLN A 190 -15.39 -5.68 -9.77
C GLN A 190 -14.41 -4.70 -10.45
N TYR A 191 -13.41 -5.23 -11.16
CA TYR A 191 -12.31 -4.48 -11.76
C TYR A 191 -11.98 -4.95 -13.18
N PRO A 192 -12.89 -4.74 -14.16
CA PRO A 192 -12.74 -5.27 -15.52
C PRO A 192 -11.46 -4.79 -16.23
N ALA A 193 -10.96 -3.59 -15.92
CA ALA A 193 -9.71 -3.08 -16.47
C ALA A 193 -8.49 -3.94 -16.09
N LEU A 194 -8.44 -4.41 -14.83
CA LEU A 194 -7.36 -5.28 -14.36
C LEU A 194 -7.47 -6.69 -14.93
N ALA A 195 -8.70 -7.18 -15.15
CA ALA A 195 -8.92 -8.45 -15.84
C ALA A 195 -8.44 -8.40 -17.30
N ASN A 196 -8.73 -7.30 -18.01
CA ASN A 196 -8.22 -7.07 -19.36
C ASN A 196 -6.69 -6.99 -19.40
N GLN A 197 -6.07 -6.41 -18.37
CA GLN A 197 -4.61 -6.37 -18.26
C GLN A 197 -4.03 -7.79 -18.09
N ALA A 198 -4.61 -8.61 -17.21
CA ALA A 198 -4.20 -10.00 -17.04
C ALA A 198 -4.38 -10.82 -18.33
N GLN A 199 -5.49 -10.62 -19.05
CA GLN A 199 -5.70 -11.26 -20.35
C GLN A 199 -4.64 -10.83 -21.38
N SER A 200 -4.34 -9.53 -21.45
CA SER A 200 -3.30 -9.02 -22.35
C SER A 200 -1.94 -9.65 -22.05
N ARG A 201 -1.61 -9.88 -20.77
CA ARG A 201 -0.38 -10.59 -20.39
C ARG A 201 -0.39 -12.03 -20.88
N ILE A 202 -1.48 -12.77 -20.67
CA ILE A 202 -1.65 -14.15 -21.19
C ILE A 202 -1.39 -14.19 -22.69
N ASP A 203 -1.98 -13.27 -23.46
CA ASP A 203 -1.86 -13.24 -24.92
C ASP A 203 -0.41 -13.03 -25.38
N THR A 204 0.40 -12.33 -24.56
CA THR A 204 1.81 -12.06 -24.85
C THR A 204 2.79 -13.07 -24.27
N LEU A 205 2.36 -13.99 -23.39
CA LEU A 205 3.24 -14.96 -22.74
C LEU A 205 4.03 -15.81 -23.74
N GLY A 206 3.43 -16.16 -24.87
CA GLY A 206 4.10 -16.93 -25.94
C GLY A 206 5.35 -16.24 -26.48
N ALA A 207 5.41 -14.90 -26.46
CA ALA A 207 6.58 -14.15 -26.91
C ALA A 207 7.80 -14.35 -26.02
N LEU A 208 7.61 -14.69 -24.73
CA LEU A 208 8.71 -14.96 -23.78
C LEU A 208 9.51 -16.21 -24.16
N THR A 209 8.92 -17.13 -24.93
CA THR A 209 9.59 -18.35 -25.39
C THR A 209 10.47 -18.12 -26.62
N SER A 210 10.36 -16.96 -27.28
CA SER A 210 11.11 -16.62 -28.48
C SER A 210 12.36 -15.83 -28.12
N ALA A 211 13.55 -16.44 -28.29
CA ALA A 211 14.80 -15.74 -28.08
C ALA A 211 14.92 -14.54 -29.04
N ILE A 212 15.05 -13.33 -28.49
CA ILE A 212 15.36 -12.14 -29.26
C ILE A 212 16.86 -12.15 -29.53
N LEU A 213 17.24 -12.25 -30.81
CA LEU A 213 18.63 -12.05 -31.22
C LEU A 213 18.99 -10.57 -31.03
N LEU A 214 19.83 -10.29 -30.04
CA LEU A 214 20.44 -8.98 -29.89
C LEU A 214 21.49 -8.80 -31.00
N PRO A 215 21.57 -7.62 -31.65
CA PRO A 215 22.61 -7.32 -32.61
C PRO A 215 23.99 -7.55 -31.99
N THR A 216 24.88 -8.19 -32.74
CA THR A 216 26.27 -8.38 -32.34
C THR A 216 27.02 -7.04 -32.28
N ASP A 217 28.10 -6.96 -31.50
CA ASP A 217 28.96 -5.77 -31.44
C ASP A 217 29.51 -5.35 -32.81
N ALA A 218 29.70 -6.32 -33.71
CA ALA A 218 30.12 -6.08 -35.09
C ALA A 218 29.01 -5.38 -35.90
N GLU A 219 27.75 -5.81 -35.74
CA GLU A 219 26.59 -5.18 -36.38
C GLU A 219 26.30 -3.79 -35.82
N VAL A 220 26.45 -3.60 -34.50
CA VAL A 220 26.32 -2.28 -33.86
C VAL A 220 27.42 -1.33 -34.36
N SER A 221 28.67 -1.79 -34.39
CA SER A 221 29.81 -1.01 -34.90
C SER A 221 29.66 -0.66 -36.38
N ALA A 222 29.22 -1.60 -37.21
CA ALA A 222 28.98 -1.37 -38.64
C ALA A 222 27.86 -0.34 -38.86
N ARG A 223 26.80 -0.37 -38.04
CA ARG A 223 25.70 0.61 -38.12
C ARG A 223 26.14 2.01 -37.66
N ASN A 224 26.95 2.10 -36.61
CA ASN A 224 27.49 3.38 -36.14
C ASN A 224 28.45 4.01 -37.17
N ALA A 225 29.23 3.20 -37.88
CA ALA A 225 30.12 3.67 -38.95
C ALA A 225 29.39 4.14 -40.22
N GLN A 226 28.11 3.79 -40.39
CA GLN A 226 27.27 4.30 -41.48
C GLN A 226 26.69 5.69 -41.20
N ILE A 227 26.80 6.18 -39.96
CA ILE A 227 26.45 7.56 -39.63
C ILE A 227 27.61 8.44 -40.14
N VAL A 228 27.43 9.03 -41.33
CA VAL A 228 28.34 10.05 -41.86
C VAL A 228 28.50 11.12 -40.77
N PRO A 229 29.72 11.46 -40.32
CA PRO A 229 29.92 12.56 -39.40
C PRO A 229 29.25 13.80 -39.99
N ARG A 230 28.39 14.47 -39.21
CA ARG A 230 27.84 15.77 -39.61
C ARG A 230 29.03 16.64 -39.95
N GLU A 231 29.16 17.03 -41.22
CA GLU A 231 30.25 17.84 -41.72
C GLU A 231 30.28 19.12 -40.88
N THR A 232 31.27 19.28 -40.00
CA THR A 232 31.40 20.44 -39.10
C THR A 232 31.99 21.65 -39.82
N ALA A 233 32.22 21.55 -41.13
CA ALA A 233 32.61 22.68 -41.93
C ALA A 233 31.41 23.64 -42.04
N PRO A 234 31.54 24.91 -41.63
CA PRO A 234 30.50 25.89 -41.93
C PRO A 234 30.33 25.94 -43.45
N THR A 235 29.16 25.55 -43.94
CA THR A 235 28.75 25.87 -45.29
C THR A 235 28.61 27.39 -45.36
N ASN A 236 29.70 28.07 -45.70
CA ASN A 236 29.63 29.39 -46.29
C ASN A 236 29.00 29.19 -47.68
N THR A 237 27.69 29.05 -47.71
CA THR A 237 26.91 29.41 -48.90
C THR A 237 27.13 30.91 -49.08
N SER A 238 28.19 31.27 -49.81
CA SER A 238 28.23 32.57 -50.48
C SER A 238 26.99 32.59 -51.36
N ILE A 239 26.03 33.43 -50.97
CA ILE A 239 24.87 33.75 -51.80
C ILE A 239 25.43 34.53 -53.00
N ASP A 240 25.89 33.80 -54.02
CA ASP A 240 26.27 34.36 -55.33
C ASP A 240 25.06 34.84 -56.14
N GLY A 241 23.86 34.80 -55.56
CA GLY A 241 22.60 35.24 -56.18
C GLY A 241 22.23 36.70 -55.95
N LEU A 242 23.06 37.52 -55.28
CA LEU A 242 22.74 38.94 -55.05
C LEU A 242 23.47 39.93 -55.98
N SER A 243 24.44 39.49 -56.80
CA SER A 243 25.10 40.36 -57.78
C SER A 243 24.23 40.69 -59.00
N ASP A 244 23.14 39.95 -59.22
CA ASP A 244 22.19 40.18 -60.33
C ASP A 244 21.06 41.16 -59.99
N LEU A 245 20.99 41.68 -58.76
CA LEU A 245 19.95 42.63 -58.32
C LEU A 245 20.44 44.08 -58.18
N THR A 246 21.70 44.38 -58.51
CA THR A 246 22.28 45.73 -58.36
C THR A 246 22.82 46.35 -59.65
N ASN A 247 22.58 45.75 -60.83
CA ASN A 247 23.01 46.28 -62.13
C ASN A 247 21.84 46.52 -63.09
N SER A 248 20.78 47.17 -62.61
CA SER A 248 19.72 47.72 -63.46
C SER A 248 19.25 49.06 -62.92
N ASP A 249 20.14 50.06 -63.00
CA ASP A 249 19.81 51.49 -63.03
C ASP A 249 20.98 52.21 -63.72
N ASP A 250 21.01 52.11 -65.05
CA ASP A 250 21.58 53.12 -65.96
C ASP A 250 21.24 52.72 -67.41
N GLN A 251 19.98 52.96 -67.82
CA GLN A 251 19.57 53.38 -69.18
C GLN A 251 18.19 54.07 -69.12
#